data_AF-A0A3D8YYC5-F1
#
_entry.id   AF-A0A3D8YYC5-F1
#
_cell.length_a   1.000
_cell.length_b   1.000
_cell.length_c   1.000
_cell.angle_alpha   90.00
_cell.angle_beta   90.00
_cell.angle_gamma   90.00
#
_symmetry.space_group_name_H-M   'P 1'
#
loop_
_entity.id
_entity.type
_entity.pdbx_description
1 polymer ?
#
loop_
_entity_poly.entity_id
_entity_poly.type
_entity_poly.pdbx_seq_one_letter_code
_entity_poly.pdbx_strand_id
1 'polypeptide(L)'
;MTIRKILLLGFILVLLAGCSTSIGFKTVNTTDVDGQRAETLVKEDKRIKNAVILIHDDRLIAGLRVNTFERFKKRKIAKELSKELEKLYPEMKITVSADSKVLLETNKLIDEKNEKNYAKKMKKISSLVKEET
;
A
#
# COMPACT_ATOMS: atom_id res chain seq x y z
N MET A 1 33.15 31.48 16.13
CA MET A 1 32.76 30.08 15.82
C MET A 1 33.63 29.62 14.66
N THR A 2 34.58 28.71 14.89
CA THR A 2 35.58 28.33 13.89
C THR A 2 34.91 27.69 12.67
N ILE A 3 35.44 27.96 11.46
CA ILE A 3 34.90 27.51 10.17
C ILE A 3 34.62 25.99 10.13
N ARG A 4 35.41 25.19 10.86
CA ARG A 4 35.18 23.75 11.07
C ARG A 4 33.84 23.44 11.74
N LYS A 5 33.40 24.25 12.71
CA LYS A 5 32.12 24.08 13.41
C LYS A 5 30.93 24.44 12.51
N ILE A 6 31.09 25.40 11.60
CA ILE A 6 30.06 25.77 10.60
C ILE A 6 29.93 24.66 9.54
N LEU A 7 31.05 24.09 9.09
CA LEU A 7 31.08 22.95 8.16
C LEU A 7 30.42 21.69 8.76
N LEU A 8 30.68 21.40 10.03
CA LEU A 8 30.03 20.31 10.76
C LEU A 8 28.53 20.55 10.94
N LEU A 9 28.11 21.79 11.24
CA LEU A 9 26.69 22.14 11.38
C LEU A 9 25.94 22.01 10.05
N GLY A 10 26.56 22.41 8.94
CA GLY A 10 26.01 22.26 7.60
C GLY A 10 25.87 20.79 7.17
N PHE A 11 26.84 19.94 7.51
CA PHE A 11 26.78 18.51 7.22
C PHE A 11 25.65 17.79 7.99
N ILE A 12 25.40 18.20 9.24
CA ILE A 12 24.27 17.69 10.05
C ILE A 12 22.92 18.05 9.42
N LEU A 13 22.78 19.27 8.86
CA LEU A 13 21.56 19.70 8.18
C LEU A 13 21.26 18.90 6.89
N VAL A 14 22.30 18.46 6.17
CA VAL A 14 22.13 17.62 4.97
C VAL A 14 21.69 16.19 5.33
N LEU A 15 22.11 15.65 6.48
CA LEU A 15 21.69 14.32 6.95
C LEU A 15 20.20 14.25 7.35
N LEU A 16 19.56 15.40 7.60
CA LEU A 16 18.13 15.48 7.91
C LEU A 16 17.23 15.55 6.67
N ALA A 17 17.79 15.69 5.47
CA ALA A 17 17.05 15.62 4.21
C ALA A 17 16.73 14.16 3.86
N GLY A 18 15.82 13.55 4.62
CA GLY A 18 15.24 12.27 4.27
C GLY A 18 14.36 12.43 3.03
N CYS A 19 14.71 11.78 1.93
CA CYS A 19 13.83 11.68 0.76
C CYS A 19 12.63 10.80 1.15
N SER A 20 11.54 11.43 1.59
CA SER A 20 10.33 10.73 1.96
C SER A 20 9.48 10.49 0.71
N THR A 21 9.46 9.28 0.18
CA THR A 21 8.44 8.88 -0.81
C THR A 21 7.09 8.81 -0.11
N SER A 22 6.29 9.86 -0.23
CA SER A 22 4.91 9.90 0.25
C SER A 22 4.02 9.10 -0.70
N ILE A 23 3.93 7.78 -0.47
CA ILE A 23 2.91 6.94 -1.10
C ILE A 23 1.56 7.40 -0.56
N GLY A 24 0.70 8.02 -1.38
CA GLY A 24 -0.65 8.47 -0.98
C GLY A 24 -1.71 7.37 -1.08
N PHE A 25 -2.97 7.76 -1.30
CA PHE A 25 -4.02 6.84 -1.75
C PHE A 25 -3.96 6.70 -3.27
N LYS A 26 -3.89 5.47 -3.77
CA LYS A 26 -3.82 5.18 -5.21
C LYS A 26 -4.64 3.96 -5.54
N THR A 27 -5.50 4.07 -6.53
CA THR A 27 -6.31 2.96 -7.03
C THR A 27 -6.11 2.85 -8.53
N VAL A 28 -5.77 1.67 -9.03
CA VAL A 28 -5.79 1.36 -10.45
C VAL A 28 -6.70 0.17 -10.68
N ASN A 29 -7.63 0.34 -11.61
CA ASN A 29 -8.57 -0.67 -12.02
C ASN A 29 -8.46 -0.85 -13.53
N THR A 30 -8.28 -2.09 -13.95
CA THR A 30 -8.14 -2.50 -15.35
C THR A 30 -9.31 -3.38 -15.81
N THR A 31 -10.39 -3.39 -15.03
CA THR A 31 -11.58 -4.24 -15.22
C THR A 31 -12.84 -3.38 -15.16
N ASP A 32 -13.98 -3.96 -15.55
CA ASP A 32 -15.28 -3.28 -15.58
C ASP A 32 -15.94 -3.13 -14.19
N VAL A 33 -15.38 -3.71 -13.12
CA VAL A 33 -15.99 -3.57 -11.79
C VAL A 33 -15.83 -2.17 -11.24
N ASP A 34 -16.73 -1.77 -10.34
CA ASP A 34 -16.67 -0.46 -9.69
C ASP A 34 -15.53 -0.40 -8.66
N GLY A 35 -14.34 0.04 -9.10
CA GLY A 35 -13.17 0.22 -8.23
C GLY A 35 -13.26 1.41 -7.26
N GLN A 36 -14.23 2.33 -7.44
CA GLN A 36 -14.38 3.48 -6.55
C GLN A 36 -14.88 3.07 -5.17
N ARG A 37 -15.70 2.01 -5.08
CA ARG A 37 -16.17 1.49 -3.78
C ARG A 37 -15.02 1.04 -2.89
N ALA A 38 -14.04 0.32 -3.45
CA ALA A 38 -12.85 -0.07 -2.72
C ALA A 38 -12.07 1.16 -2.23
N GLU A 39 -11.86 2.14 -3.10
CA GLU A 39 -11.14 3.36 -2.75
C GLU A 39 -11.82 4.15 -1.63
N THR A 40 -13.14 4.34 -1.71
CA THR A 40 -13.93 5.04 -0.70
C THR A 40 -13.86 4.32 0.65
N LEU A 41 -14.09 3.01 0.66
CA LEU A 41 -14.01 2.19 1.87
C LEU A 41 -12.66 2.38 2.60
N VAL A 42 -11.56 2.34 1.85
CA VAL A 42 -10.21 2.44 2.41
C VAL A 42 -9.88 3.87 2.85
N LYS A 43 -10.40 4.90 2.17
CA LYS A 43 -10.20 6.32 2.52
C LYS A 43 -11.00 6.75 3.75
N GLU A 44 -12.20 6.21 3.95
CA GLU A 44 -13.06 6.55 5.08
C GLU A 44 -12.56 5.96 6.40
N ASP A 45 -11.76 4.88 6.35
CA ASP A 45 -11.13 4.32 7.54
C ASP A 45 -10.00 5.22 8.06
N LYS A 46 -10.32 6.00 9.10
CA LYS A 46 -9.40 6.92 9.80
C LYS A 46 -8.15 6.24 10.38
N ARG A 47 -8.11 4.91 10.47
CA ARG A 47 -6.93 4.15 10.94
C ARG A 47 -5.88 4.00 9.84
N ILE A 48 -6.25 4.22 8.58
CA ILE A 48 -5.41 4.07 7.41
C ILE A 48 -4.77 5.42 7.07
N LYS A 49 -3.44 5.41 6.97
CA LYS A 49 -2.67 6.58 6.55
C LYS A 49 -2.60 6.67 5.03
N ASN A 50 -2.22 5.56 4.39
CA ASN A 50 -2.04 5.46 2.95
C ASN A 50 -2.51 4.09 2.47
N ALA A 51 -2.93 3.98 1.21
CA ALA A 51 -3.29 2.70 0.62
C ALA A 51 -3.05 2.68 -0.89
N VAL A 52 -2.71 1.50 -1.39
CA VAL A 52 -2.56 1.24 -2.82
C VAL A 52 -3.39 0.03 -3.19
N ILE A 53 -4.31 0.21 -4.13
CA ILE A 53 -5.26 -0.80 -4.59
C ILE A 53 -5.01 -1.05 -6.07
N LEU A 54 -4.89 -2.32 -6.44
CA LEU A 54 -4.81 -2.77 -7.82
C LEU A 54 -5.89 -3.83 -8.07
N ILE A 55 -6.79 -3.54 -9.00
CA ILE A 55 -7.84 -4.43 -9.48
C ILE A 55 -7.51 -4.83 -10.91
N HIS A 56 -7.34 -6.14 -11.12
CA HIS A 56 -6.98 -6.71 -12.42
C HIS A 56 -7.47 -8.15 -12.50
N ASP A 57 -8.10 -8.50 -13.63
CA ASP A 57 -8.77 -9.78 -13.86
C ASP A 57 -9.74 -10.13 -12.70
N ASP A 58 -9.58 -11.32 -12.11
CA ASP A 58 -10.35 -11.82 -10.98
C ASP A 58 -9.72 -11.50 -9.62
N ARG A 59 -8.84 -10.48 -9.54
CA ARG A 59 -8.01 -10.22 -8.34
C ARG A 59 -8.06 -8.77 -7.91
N LEU A 60 -8.07 -8.60 -6.58
CA LEU A 60 -7.87 -7.30 -5.93
C LEU A 60 -6.76 -7.44 -4.89
N ILE A 61 -5.69 -6.67 -5.07
CA ILE A 61 -4.66 -6.49 -4.04
C ILE A 61 -4.77 -5.10 -3.44
N ALA A 62 -4.80 -5.02 -2.12
CA ALA A 62 -4.73 -3.79 -1.36
C ALA A 62 -3.56 -3.84 -0.38
N GLY A 63 -2.56 -2.99 -0.61
CA GLY A 63 -1.50 -2.71 0.35
C GLY A 63 -1.88 -1.51 1.20
N LEU A 64 -1.76 -1.63 2.52
CA LEU A 64 -2.17 -0.59 3.47
C LEU A 64 -0.98 -0.11 4.31
N ARG A 65 -0.96 1.17 4.63
CA ARG A 65 -0.18 1.74 5.73
C ARG A 65 -1.14 2.28 6.77
N VAL A 66 -1.14 1.68 7.96
CA VAL A 66 -1.92 2.20 9.09
C VAL A 66 -1.21 3.37 9.77
N ASN A 67 -1.96 4.15 10.53
CA ASN A 67 -1.43 5.21 11.38
C ASN A 67 -0.45 4.67 12.43
N THR A 68 0.49 5.52 12.87
CA THR A 68 1.55 5.12 13.80
C THR A 68 1.01 4.47 15.08
N PHE A 69 -0.06 5.04 15.64
CA PHE A 69 -0.71 4.53 16.85
C PHE A 69 -1.47 3.21 16.64
N GLU A 70 -1.81 2.87 15.39
CA GLU A 70 -2.58 1.67 15.02
C GLU A 70 -1.69 0.50 14.57
N ARG A 71 -0.36 0.66 14.60
CA ARG A 71 0.61 -0.36 14.14
C ARG A 71 0.43 -1.72 14.82
N PHE A 72 0.09 -1.73 16.10
CA PHE A 72 -0.15 -2.97 16.85
C PHE A 72 -1.39 -3.73 16.39
N LYS A 73 -2.36 -3.02 15.79
CA LYS A 73 -3.61 -3.57 15.28
C LYS A 73 -3.60 -3.74 13.75
N LYS A 74 -2.46 -3.53 13.09
CA LYS A 74 -2.36 -3.55 11.61
C LYS A 74 -2.95 -4.82 10.97
N ARG A 75 -2.71 -5.99 11.59
CA ARG A 75 -3.24 -7.28 11.12
C ARG A 75 -4.76 -7.37 11.26
N LYS A 76 -5.29 -6.87 12.39
CA LYS A 76 -6.73 -6.82 12.64
C LYS A 76 -7.44 -5.89 11.65
N ILE A 77 -6.88 -4.69 11.43
CA ILE A 77 -7.41 -3.71 10.47
C ILE A 77 -7.42 -4.30 9.05
N ALA A 78 -6.31 -4.90 8.61
CA ALA A 78 -6.25 -5.55 7.30
C ALA A 78 -7.29 -6.67 7.14
N LYS A 79 -7.50 -7.47 8.19
CA LYS A 79 -8.49 -8.56 8.19
C LYS A 79 -9.93 -8.04 8.16
N GLU A 80 -10.22 -6.97 8.88
CA GLU A 80 -11.53 -6.30 8.85
C GLU A 80 -11.82 -5.76 7.45
N LEU A 81 -10.88 -5.03 6.87
CA LEU A 81 -11.02 -4.47 5.53
C LEU A 81 -11.10 -5.55 4.44
N SER A 82 -10.36 -6.66 4.58
CA SER A 82 -10.47 -7.81 3.67
C SER A 82 -11.90 -8.34 3.63
N LYS A 83 -12.54 -8.52 4.79
CA LYS A 83 -13.93 -9.00 4.87
C LYS A 83 -14.92 -8.03 4.24
N GLU A 84 -14.70 -6.74 4.38
CA GLU A 84 -15.56 -5.72 3.77
C GLU A 84 -15.40 -5.71 2.24
N LEU A 85 -14.17 -5.81 1.74
CA LEU A 85 -13.89 -5.93 0.31
C LEU A 85 -14.41 -7.26 -0.29
N GLU A 86 -14.33 -8.37 0.44
CA GLU A 86 -14.92 -9.66 0.02
C GLU A 86 -16.44 -9.58 -0.13
N LYS A 87 -17.12 -8.77 0.70
CA LYS A 87 -18.56 -8.52 0.56
C LYS A 87 -18.88 -7.65 -0.66
N LEU A 88 -18.01 -6.69 -0.98
CA LEU A 88 -18.18 -5.79 -2.12
C LEU A 88 -17.88 -6.48 -3.45
N TYR A 89 -16.95 -7.44 -3.47
CA TYR A 89 -16.48 -8.14 -4.66
C TYR A 89 -16.43 -9.66 -4.40
N PRO A 90 -17.59 -10.33 -4.27
CA PRO A 90 -17.65 -11.75 -3.89
C PRO A 90 -17.02 -12.69 -4.92
N GLU A 91 -16.93 -12.27 -6.18
CA GLU A 91 -16.36 -13.07 -7.28
C GLU A 91 -14.84 -12.88 -7.42
N MET A 92 -14.22 -12.01 -6.63
CA MET A 92 -12.80 -11.67 -6.73
C MET A 92 -11.95 -12.34 -5.65
N LYS A 93 -10.71 -12.67 -6.02
CA LYS A 93 -9.65 -13.07 -5.08
C LYS A 93 -9.07 -11.84 -4.41
N ILE A 94 -9.57 -11.56 -3.21
CA ILE A 94 -9.14 -10.43 -2.39
C ILE A 94 -7.84 -10.78 -1.66
N THR A 95 -6.89 -9.85 -1.63
CA THR A 95 -5.67 -9.93 -0.82
C THR A 95 -5.40 -8.56 -0.21
N VAL A 96 -5.61 -8.43 1.09
CA VAL A 96 -5.34 -7.20 1.84
C VAL A 96 -4.19 -7.44 2.79
N SER A 97 -3.20 -6.55 2.78
CA SER A 97 -2.11 -6.60 3.76
C SER A 97 -1.72 -5.21 4.21
N ALA A 98 -1.52 -5.07 5.52
CA ALA A 98 -0.94 -3.87 6.13
C ALA A 98 0.59 -3.97 6.26
N ASP A 99 1.23 -4.88 5.53
CA ASP A 99 2.69 -4.92 5.43
C ASP A 99 3.21 -3.86 4.45
N SER A 100 4.30 -3.19 4.84
CA SER A 100 4.88 -2.11 4.05
C SER A 100 5.46 -2.59 2.72
N LYS A 101 5.91 -3.86 2.66
CA LYS A 101 6.41 -4.48 1.44
C LYS A 101 5.30 -4.64 0.41
N VAL A 102 4.11 -5.08 0.83
CA VAL A 102 2.96 -5.24 -0.08
C VAL A 102 2.54 -3.89 -0.66
N LEU A 103 2.43 -2.85 0.17
CA LEU A 103 2.15 -1.49 -0.29
C LEU A 103 3.16 -1.02 -1.35
N LEU A 104 4.45 -1.19 -1.07
CA LEU A 104 5.52 -0.71 -1.95
C LEU A 104 5.55 -1.48 -3.27
N GLU A 105 5.50 -2.82 -3.21
CA GLU A 105 5.53 -3.66 -4.41
C GLU A 105 4.28 -3.46 -5.28
N THR A 106 3.11 -3.25 -4.66
CA THR A 106 1.89 -2.90 -5.39
C THR A 106 2.02 -1.52 -6.04
N ASN A 107 2.56 -0.52 -5.34
CA ASN A 107 2.78 0.80 -5.92
C ASN A 107 3.74 0.77 -7.11
N LYS A 108 4.88 0.06 -6.97
CA LYS A 108 5.85 -0.15 -8.04
C LYS A 108 5.22 -0.82 -9.24
N LEU A 109 4.41 -1.86 -9.01
CA LEU A 109 3.69 -2.57 -10.06
C LEU A 109 2.81 -1.60 -10.88
N ILE A 110 2.08 -0.72 -10.19
CA ILE A 110 1.27 0.30 -10.86
C ILE A 110 2.16 1.31 -11.60
N ASP A 111 3.24 1.79 -10.99
CA ASP A 111 4.15 2.78 -11.59
C ASP A 111 4.87 2.27 -12.85
N GLU A 112 5.17 0.96 -12.92
CA GLU A 112 5.74 0.33 -14.11
C GLU A 112 4.77 0.32 -15.31
N LYS A 113 3.46 0.54 -15.10
CA LYS A 113 2.40 0.58 -16.14
C LYS A 113 2.44 -0.62 -17.10
N ASN A 114 2.91 -1.77 -16.63
CA ASN A 114 3.02 -2.99 -17.42
C ASN A 114 1.89 -3.97 -17.08
N GLU A 115 0.70 -3.68 -17.59
CA GLU A 115 -0.54 -4.42 -17.31
C GLU A 115 -0.41 -5.92 -17.64
N LYS A 116 0.33 -6.28 -18.70
CA LYS A 116 0.58 -7.68 -19.10
C LYS A 116 1.21 -8.52 -17.98
N ASN A 117 1.92 -7.87 -17.05
CA ASN A 117 2.59 -8.54 -15.93
C ASN A 117 1.81 -8.44 -14.61
N TYR A 118 0.67 -7.75 -14.56
CA TYR A 118 -0.09 -7.54 -13.33
C TYR A 118 -0.54 -8.85 -12.72
N ALA A 119 -1.24 -9.71 -13.46
CA ALA A 119 -1.69 -11.01 -12.96
C ALA A 119 -0.56 -11.86 -12.34
N LYS A 120 0.60 -11.93 -13.01
CA LYS A 120 1.77 -12.71 -12.54
C LYS A 120 2.38 -12.11 -11.28
N LYS A 121 2.61 -10.80 -11.25
CA LYS A 121 3.21 -10.12 -10.09
C LYS A 121 2.25 -10.07 -8.91
N MET A 122 0.95 -9.88 -9.13
CA MET A 122 -0.09 -9.98 -8.11
C MET A 122 -0.15 -11.36 -7.48
N LYS A 123 -0.05 -12.45 -8.27
CA LYS A 123 0.08 -13.82 -7.73
C LYS A 123 1.26 -13.95 -6.78
N LYS A 124 2.44 -13.47 -7.20
CA LYS A 124 3.66 -13.51 -6.37
C LYS A 124 3.47 -12.76 -5.05
N ILE A 125 2.91 -11.54 -5.10
CA ILE A 125 2.62 -10.75 -3.89
C ILE A 125 1.63 -11.49 -2.98
N SER A 126 0.58 -12.08 -3.55
CA SER A 126 -0.43 -12.84 -2.77
C SER A 126 0.19 -14.03 -2.05
N SER A 127 1.12 -14.74 -2.68
CA SER A 127 1.82 -15.88 -2.08
C SER A 127 2.64 -15.45 -0.86
N LEU A 128 3.40 -14.35 -1.00
CA LEU A 128 4.23 -13.81 0.08
C LEU A 128 3.40 -13.46 1.32
N VAL A 129 2.19 -12.91 1.13
CA VAL A 129 1.31 -12.58 2.25
C VAL A 129 0.84 -13.84 3.00
N LYS A 130 0.56 -14.92 2.28
CA LYS A 130 0.10 -16.19 2.86
C LYS A 130 1.20 -16.93 3.64
N GLU A 131 2.46 -16.71 3.31
CA GLU A 131 3.60 -17.32 4.02
C GLU A 131 3.90 -16.60 5.35
N GLU A 132 3.59 -15.31 5.46
CA GLU A 132 3.82 -14.51 6.68
C GLU A 132 2.65 -14.51 7.67
N THR A 133 1.49 -15.10 7.31
CA THR A 133 0.27 -15.19 8.13
C THR A 133 0.04 -16.58 8.68
#